data_AF-A0A8J2K4K9-F1
#
_entry.id   AF-A0A8J2K4K9-F1
#
_cell.length_a   1.000
_cell.length_b   1.000
_cell.length_c   1.000
_cell.angle_alpha   90.00
_cell.angle_beta   90.00
_cell.angle_gamma   90.00
#
_symmetry.space_group_name_H-M   'P 1'
#
loop_
_entity.id
_entity.type
_entity.pdbx_description
1 polymer ?
#
loop_
_entity_poly.entity_id
_entity_poly.type
_entity_poly.pdbx_seq_one_letter_code
_entity_poly.pdbx_strand_id
1 'polypeptide(L)'
;VSTTRGRTSDILNLADKIKHIIDAPSQNMFNISEFNQKLLLQAFDEIIRQILVEKPLQGLLLREVRDYTEKFLEVRRKNKVKKSKLRERIARLAEERESSETKHKHLLETDTDDFQNELQPLISEKRRLVTKLKHLANLVAI
;
A
#
# COMPACT_ATOMS: atom_id res chain seq x y z
N VAL A 1 4.51 48.79 35.28
CA VAL A 1 3.66 47.71 34.73
C VAL A 1 3.25 48.11 33.31
N SER A 2 3.32 47.18 32.35
CA SER A 2 2.87 47.29 30.94
C SER A 2 3.97 47.39 29.87
N THR A 3 4.58 46.24 29.53
CA THR A 3 5.33 46.08 28.26
C THR A 3 5.07 44.75 27.54
N THR A 4 4.10 43.93 27.97
CA THR A 4 3.75 42.65 27.32
C THR A 4 2.53 42.76 26.40
N ARG A 5 2.46 43.79 25.55
CA ARG A 5 1.62 43.74 24.34
C ARG A 5 2.38 42.96 23.25
N GLY A 6 2.48 41.65 23.45
CA GLY A 6 2.88 40.71 22.41
C GLY A 6 1.79 40.63 21.33
N ARG A 7 1.68 41.69 20.53
CA ARG A 7 1.10 41.77 19.18
C ARG A 7 -0.15 40.92 18.91
N THR A 8 -1.30 41.48 19.30
CA THR A 8 -2.62 41.10 18.78
C THR A 8 -2.66 41.07 17.24
N SER A 9 -1.82 41.87 16.58
CA SER A 9 -1.63 41.88 15.11
C SER A 9 -1.10 40.57 14.55
N ASP A 10 -0.27 39.81 15.28
CA ASP A 10 0.38 38.61 14.75
C ASP A 10 -0.61 37.44 14.69
N ILE A 11 -1.50 37.33 15.70
CA ILE A 11 -2.63 36.39 15.66
C ILE A 11 -3.64 36.78 14.59
N LEU A 12 -3.97 38.06 14.44
CA LEU A 12 -4.88 38.51 13.38
C LEU A 12 -4.32 38.19 11.99
N ASN A 13 -3.02 38.43 11.78
CA ASN A 13 -2.33 38.06 10.54
C ASN A 13 -2.33 36.54 10.30
N LEU A 14 -2.18 35.73 11.34
CA LEU A 14 -2.27 34.26 11.23
C LEU A 14 -3.71 33.80 10.97
N ALA A 15 -4.69 34.41 11.62
CA ALA A 15 -6.10 34.14 11.42
C ALA A 15 -6.54 34.47 10.00
N ASP A 16 -6.10 35.60 9.45
CA ASP A 16 -6.37 35.99 8.06
C ASP A 16 -5.72 35.01 7.07
N LYS A 17 -4.48 34.58 7.31
CA LYS A 17 -3.81 33.55 6.50
C LYS A 17 -4.54 32.21 6.55
N ILE A 18 -5.02 31.78 7.72
CA ILE A 18 -5.81 30.56 7.88
C ILE A 18 -7.16 30.69 7.17
N LYS A 19 -7.83 31.83 7.31
CA LYS A 19 -9.11 32.12 6.66
C LYS A 19 -8.99 32.05 5.15
N HIS A 20 -7.95 32.66 4.56
CA HIS A 20 -7.68 32.57 3.13
C HIS A 20 -7.45 31.14 2.63
N ILE A 21 -6.95 30.23 3.48
CA ILE A 21 -6.79 28.82 3.14
C ILE A 21 -8.10 28.04 3.28
N ILE A 22 -8.90 28.33 4.30
CA ILE A 22 -10.21 27.68 4.48
C ILE A 22 -11.16 28.09 3.34
N ASP A 23 -11.14 29.36 2.95
CA ASP A 23 -12.01 29.92 1.92
C ASP A 23 -11.53 29.61 0.48
N ALA A 24 -10.34 29.01 0.32
CA ALA A 24 -9.82 28.66 -0.99
C ALA A 24 -10.62 27.49 -1.62
N PRO A 25 -11.24 27.66 -2.81
CA PRO A 25 -12.12 26.65 -3.42
C PRO A 25 -11.46 25.29 -3.72
N SER A 26 -10.13 25.26 -3.80
CA SER A 26 -9.34 24.06 -4.12
C SER A 26 -8.98 23.21 -2.89
N GLN A 27 -9.33 23.64 -1.68
CA GLN A 27 -9.01 22.95 -0.45
C GLN A 27 -10.14 21.98 -0.11
N ASN A 28 -10.00 20.72 -0.55
CA ASN A 28 -10.80 19.63 -0.01
C ASN A 28 -10.65 19.63 1.51
N MET A 29 -11.69 20.05 2.26
CA MET A 29 -11.68 20.11 3.74
C MET A 29 -11.26 18.79 4.39
N PHE A 30 -11.37 17.67 3.66
CA PHE A 30 -11.02 16.32 4.11
C PHE A 30 -9.54 15.93 3.90
N ASN A 31 -8.80 16.67 3.07
CA ASN A 31 -7.38 16.44 2.79
C ASN A 31 -6.58 17.71 3.04
N ILE A 32 -6.36 18.03 4.33
CA ILE A 32 -5.46 19.11 4.73
C ILE A 32 -4.07 18.79 4.20
N SER A 33 -3.59 19.62 3.27
CA SER A 33 -2.24 19.52 2.71
C SER A 33 -1.17 19.62 3.80
N GLU A 34 0.03 19.08 3.57
CA GLU A 34 1.13 19.18 4.54
C GLU A 34 1.48 20.65 4.85
N PHE A 35 1.37 21.52 3.85
CA PHE A 35 1.55 22.97 4.00
C PHE A 35 0.54 23.57 4.99
N ASN A 36 -0.75 23.23 4.86
CA ASN A 36 -1.77 23.72 5.78
C ASN A 36 -1.59 23.18 7.19
N GLN A 37 -1.17 21.91 7.36
CA GLN A 37 -0.86 21.36 8.68
C GLN A 37 0.24 22.16 9.38
N LYS A 38 1.30 22.53 8.64
CA LYS A 38 2.39 23.36 9.17
C LYS A 38 1.91 24.76 9.56
N LEU A 39 1.05 25.39 8.76
CA LEU A 39 0.51 26.71 9.10
C LEU A 39 -0.39 26.66 10.34
N LEU A 40 -1.23 25.63 10.48
CA LEU A 40 -2.08 25.45 11.66
C LEU A 40 -1.22 25.22 12.93
N LEU A 41 -0.14 24.45 12.83
CA LEU A 41 0.81 24.27 13.93
C LEU A 41 1.49 25.58 14.31
N GLN A 42 1.91 26.40 13.33
CA GLN A 42 2.49 27.72 13.59
C GLN A 42 1.51 28.65 14.30
N ALA A 43 0.23 28.65 13.92
CA ALA A 43 -0.78 29.43 14.61
C ALA A 43 -1.03 28.93 16.04
N PHE A 44 -1.00 27.61 16.24
CA PHE A 44 -1.13 27.02 17.57
C PHE A 44 0.04 27.38 18.48
N ASP A 45 1.26 27.37 17.94
CA ASP A 45 2.48 27.76 18.67
C ASP A 45 2.44 29.24 19.09
N GLU A 46 1.93 30.11 18.22
CA GLU A 46 1.74 31.54 18.54
C GLU A 46 0.67 31.76 19.62
N ILE A 47 -0.44 31.01 19.59
CA ILE A 47 -1.46 31.03 20.64
C ILE A 47 -0.87 30.57 21.98
N ILE A 48 -0.12 29.46 21.99
CA ILE A 48 0.58 28.96 23.19
C ILE A 48 1.52 30.03 23.73
N ARG A 49 2.30 30.68 22.86
CA ARG A 49 3.25 31.73 23.25
C ARG A 49 2.55 32.88 23.97
N GLN A 50 1.38 33.31 23.51
CA GLN A 50 0.62 34.38 24.17
C GLN A 50 0.01 33.92 25.49
N ILE A 51 -0.55 32.71 25.53
CA ILE A 51 -1.11 32.14 26.76
C ILE A 51 -0.01 31.94 27.81
N LEU A 52 1.21 31.54 27.41
CA LEU A 52 2.35 31.37 28.32
C LEU A 52 2.71 32.67 29.06
N VAL A 53 2.48 33.84 28.44
CA VAL A 53 2.75 35.15 29.06
C VAL A 53 1.70 35.47 30.13
N GLU A 54 0.42 35.18 29.88
CA GLU A 54 -0.68 35.53 30.79
C GLU A 54 -0.96 34.44 31.84
N LYS A 55 -0.82 33.18 31.43
CA LYS A 55 -1.25 31.97 32.13
C LYS A 55 -0.24 30.83 31.88
N PRO A 56 0.92 30.85 32.57
CA PRO A 56 2.05 29.96 32.28
C PRO A 56 1.71 28.47 32.40
N LEU A 57 0.95 28.06 33.42
CA LEU A 57 0.58 26.65 33.63
C LEU A 57 -0.31 26.12 32.50
N GLN A 58 -1.28 26.91 32.06
CA GLN A 58 -2.16 26.57 30.93
C GLN A 58 -1.36 26.54 29.62
N GLY A 59 -0.43 27.47 29.43
CA GLY A 59 0.45 27.48 28.27
C GLY A 59 1.37 26.25 28.20
N LEU A 60 1.91 25.81 29.34
CA LEU A 60 2.72 24.59 29.42
C LEU A 60 1.89 23.35 29.08
N LEU A 61 0.67 23.24 29.61
CA LEU A 61 -0.23 22.13 29.30
C LEU A 61 -0.57 22.09 27.79
N LEU A 62 -0.87 23.24 27.18
CA LEU A 62 -1.14 23.31 25.74
C LEU A 62 0.08 22.92 24.91
N ARG A 63 1.30 23.26 25.35
CA ARG A 63 2.54 22.82 24.70
C ARG A 63 2.71 21.30 24.77
N GLU A 64 2.43 20.67 25.90
CA GLU A 64 2.50 19.20 26.02
C GLU A 64 1.49 18.50 25.10
N VAL A 65 0.26 19.02 25.02
CA VAL A 65 -0.77 18.51 24.10
C VAL A 65 -0.33 18.65 22.64
N ARG A 66 0.30 19.78 22.30
CA ARG A 66 0.87 20.04 20.96
C ARG A 66 1.96 19.03 20.62
N ASP A 67 2.92 18.81 21.51
CA ASP A 67 4.02 17.86 21.29
C ASP A 67 3.52 16.40 21.19
N TYR A 68 2.52 16.04 21.99
CA TYR A 68 1.87 14.74 21.87
C TYR A 68 1.19 14.57 20.51
N THR A 69 0.48 15.60 20.04
CA THR A 69 -0.23 15.59 18.76
C THR A 69 0.75 15.44 17.60
N GLU A 70 1.88 16.14 17.62
CA GLU A 70 2.93 15.98 16.60
C GLU A 70 3.49 14.56 16.56
N LYS A 71 3.84 13.99 17.72
CA LYS A 71 4.30 12.59 17.81
C LYS A 71 3.26 11.62 17.27
N PHE A 72 1.99 11.81 17.62
CA PHE A 72 0.90 10.99 17.12
C PHE A 72 0.77 11.06 15.58
N LEU A 73 0.84 12.27 15.01
CA LEU A 73 0.82 12.46 13.57
C LEU A 73 2.03 11.82 12.88
N GLU A 74 3.22 11.90 13.47
CA GLU A 74 4.42 11.24 12.96
C GLU A 74 4.26 9.72 12.93
N VAL A 75 3.76 9.12 14.02
CA VAL A 75 3.46 7.67 14.09
C VAL A 75 2.44 7.29 13.03
N ARG A 76 1.38 8.08 12.85
CA ARG A 76 0.36 7.84 11.82
C ARG A 76 0.95 7.89 10.40
N ARG A 77 1.86 8.82 10.11
CA ARG A 77 2.58 8.90 8.83
C ARG A 77 3.45 7.66 8.61
N LYS A 78 4.24 7.26 9.62
CA LYS A 78 5.07 6.03 9.57
C LYS A 78 4.21 4.78 9.32
N ASN A 79 3.07 4.66 10.00
CA ASN A 79 2.15 3.53 9.82
C ASN A 79 1.51 3.52 8.43
N LYS A 80 1.16 4.68 7.87
CA LYS A 80 0.66 4.78 6.48
C LYS A 80 1.69 4.26 5.48
N VAL A 81 2.96 4.65 5.63
CA VAL A 81 4.05 4.18 4.77
C VAL A 81 4.28 2.68 4.93
N LYS A 82 4.34 2.17 6.16
CA LYS A 82 4.48 0.73 6.44
C LYS A 82 3.35 -0.09 5.81
N LYS A 83 2.10 0.39 5.91
CA LYS A 83 0.94 -0.27 5.30
C LYS A 83 1.03 -0.28 3.77
N SER A 84 1.53 0.79 3.15
CA SER A 84 1.77 0.81 1.70
C SER A 84 2.81 -0.22 1.28
N LYS A 85 3.98 -0.22 1.95
CA LYS A 85 5.06 -1.18 1.69
C LYS A 85 4.62 -2.63 1.88
N LEU A 86 3.78 -2.89 2.88
CA LEU A 86 3.22 -4.23 3.10
C LEU A 86 2.32 -4.66 1.93
N ARG A 87 1.47 -3.78 1.41
CA ARG A 87 0.63 -4.08 0.24
C ARG A 87 1.46 -4.36 -1.01
N GLU A 88 2.48 -3.54 -1.27
CA GLU A 88 3.42 -3.75 -2.38
C GLU A 88 4.17 -5.09 -2.25
N ARG A 89 4.52 -5.48 -1.02
CA ARG A 89 5.16 -6.78 -0.78
C ARG A 89 4.21 -7.94 -1.05
N ILE A 90 2.96 -7.84 -0.60
CA ILE A 90 1.94 -8.86 -0.85
C ILE A 90 1.68 -9.00 -2.35
N ALA A 91 1.55 -7.89 -3.08
CA ALA A 91 1.35 -7.89 -4.53
C ALA A 91 2.51 -8.59 -5.26
N ARG A 92 3.76 -8.24 -4.92
CA ARG A 92 4.94 -8.89 -5.50
C ARG A 92 4.99 -10.40 -5.23
N LEU A 93 4.69 -10.82 -4.00
CA LEU A 93 4.65 -12.25 -3.67
C LEU A 93 3.54 -13.00 -4.42
N ALA A 94 2.42 -12.33 -4.73
CA ALA A 94 1.37 -12.92 -5.55
C ALA A 94 1.83 -13.07 -7.02
N GLU A 95 2.46 -12.04 -7.59
CA GLU A 95 3.04 -12.09 -8.94
C GLU A 95 4.12 -13.16 -9.08
N GLU A 96 5.01 -13.30 -8.09
CA GLU A 96 6.04 -14.34 -8.07
C GLU A 96 5.44 -15.75 -8.05
N ARG A 97 4.38 -15.96 -7.25
CA ARG A 97 3.66 -17.24 -7.19
C ARG A 97 3.00 -17.56 -8.52
N GLU A 98 2.25 -16.63 -9.10
CA GLU A 98 1.60 -16.81 -10.40
C GLU A 98 2.63 -17.09 -11.51
N SER A 99 3.77 -16.38 -11.51
CA SER A 99 4.86 -16.64 -12.44
C SER A 99 5.49 -18.02 -12.26
N SER A 100 5.59 -18.52 -11.02
CA SER A 100 6.12 -19.85 -10.74
C SER A 100 5.14 -20.96 -11.17
N GLU A 101 3.85 -20.77 -10.93
CA GLU A 101 2.79 -21.72 -11.29
C GLU A 101 2.62 -21.81 -12.81
N THR A 102 2.66 -20.68 -13.52
CA THR A 102 2.62 -20.63 -14.99
C THR A 102 3.82 -21.34 -15.63
N LYS A 103 5.03 -21.14 -15.09
CA LYS A 103 6.22 -21.89 -15.53
C LYS A 103 6.07 -23.40 -15.30
N HIS A 104 5.59 -23.79 -14.12
CA HIS A 104 5.38 -25.20 -13.82
C HIS A 104 4.31 -25.83 -14.72
N LYS A 105 3.23 -25.10 -14.99
CA LYS A 105 2.18 -25.53 -15.92
C LYS A 105 2.74 -25.75 -17.33
N HIS A 106 3.56 -24.83 -17.84
CA HIS A 106 4.17 -24.99 -19.16
C HIS A 106 5.13 -26.20 -19.23
N LEU A 107 5.87 -26.48 -18.16
CA LEU A 107 6.69 -27.69 -18.07
C LEU A 107 5.82 -28.95 -18.14
N LEU A 108 4.75 -29.01 -17.34
CA LEU A 108 3.82 -30.15 -17.35
C LEU A 108 3.11 -30.33 -18.69
N GLU A 109 2.72 -29.24 -19.36
CA GLU A 109 2.14 -29.27 -20.71
C GLU A 109 3.14 -29.86 -21.71
N THR A 110 4.40 -29.42 -21.66
CA THR A 110 5.46 -29.94 -22.53
C THR A 110 5.72 -31.42 -22.29
N ASP A 111 5.88 -31.82 -21.02
CA ASP A 111 6.09 -33.23 -20.65
C ASP A 111 4.91 -34.10 -21.10
N THR A 112 3.67 -33.59 -20.98
CA THR A 112 2.47 -34.31 -21.42
C THR A 112 2.45 -34.53 -22.93
N ASP A 113 2.81 -33.52 -23.71
CA ASP A 113 2.89 -33.62 -25.16
C ASP A 113 3.99 -34.61 -25.59
N ASP A 114 5.15 -34.58 -24.93
CA ASP A 114 6.24 -35.54 -25.17
C ASP A 114 5.81 -36.97 -24.85
N PHE A 115 5.17 -37.21 -23.70
CA PHE A 115 4.62 -38.53 -23.36
C PHE A 115 3.55 -38.99 -24.35
N GLN A 116 2.69 -38.10 -24.83
CA GLN A 116 1.70 -38.47 -25.86
C GLN A 116 2.38 -38.84 -27.18
N ASN A 117 3.39 -38.09 -27.59
CA ASN A 117 4.17 -38.36 -28.80
C ASN A 117 4.92 -39.71 -28.71
N GLU A 118 5.42 -40.07 -27.54
CA GLU A 118 6.05 -41.39 -27.30
C GLU A 118 5.04 -42.53 -27.23
N LEU A 119 3.85 -42.30 -26.66
CA LEU A 119 2.81 -43.33 -26.51
C LEU A 119 2.09 -43.67 -27.82
N GLN A 120 1.87 -42.71 -28.70
CA GLN A 120 1.19 -42.93 -29.98
C GLN A 120 1.80 -44.02 -30.86
N PRO A 121 3.14 -44.06 -31.10
CA PRO A 121 3.75 -45.12 -31.89
C PRO A 121 3.62 -46.48 -31.20
N LEU A 122 3.79 -46.55 -29.88
CA LEU A 122 3.65 -47.80 -29.11
C LEU A 122 2.21 -48.36 -29.16
N ILE A 123 1.20 -47.49 -29.07
CA ILE A 123 -0.21 -47.89 -29.23
C ILE A 123 -0.45 -48.42 -30.64
N SER A 124 0.08 -47.74 -31.65
CA SER A 124 -0.04 -48.13 -33.06
C SER A 124 0.64 -49.48 -33.33
N GLU A 125 1.81 -49.70 -32.76
CA GLU A 125 2.55 -50.96 -32.85
C GLU A 125 1.81 -52.10 -32.14
N LYS A 126 1.33 -51.88 -30.91
CA LYS A 126 0.50 -52.86 -30.18
C LYS A 126 -0.71 -53.26 -31.01
N ARG A 127 -1.45 -52.30 -31.59
CA ARG A 127 -2.60 -52.59 -32.46
C ARG A 127 -2.19 -53.45 -33.65
N ARG A 128 -1.07 -53.14 -34.31
CA ARG A 128 -0.55 -53.92 -35.44
C ARG A 128 -0.20 -55.36 -35.03
N LEU A 129 0.46 -55.56 -33.90
CA LEU A 129 0.81 -56.89 -33.38
C LEU A 129 -0.42 -57.70 -33.02
N VAL A 130 -1.43 -57.10 -32.38
CA VAL A 130 -2.70 -57.77 -32.07
C VAL A 130 -3.40 -58.24 -33.36
N THR A 131 -3.42 -57.43 -34.41
CA THR A 131 -4.00 -57.83 -35.70
C THR A 131 -3.25 -59.01 -36.32
N LYS A 132 -1.91 -59.00 -36.29
CA LYS A 132 -1.09 -60.13 -36.76
C LYS A 132 -1.36 -61.42 -35.98
N LEU A 133 -1.44 -61.33 -34.65
CA LEU A 133 -1.73 -62.49 -33.80
C LEU A 133 -3.12 -63.07 -34.09
N LYS A 134 -4.15 -62.23 -34.28
CA LYS A 134 -5.48 -62.68 -34.70
C LYS A 134 -5.44 -63.42 -36.04
N HIS A 135 -4.68 -62.91 -37.00
CA HIS A 135 -4.53 -63.56 -38.30
C HIS A 135 -3.83 -64.92 -38.19
N LEU A 136 -2.74 -65.00 -37.43
CA LEU A 136 -2.04 -66.27 -37.17
C LEU A 136 -2.91 -67.28 -36.44
N ALA A 137 -3.68 -66.85 -35.43
CA ALA A 137 -4.61 -67.72 -34.72
C ALA A 137 -5.68 -68.32 -35.66
N ASN A 138 -6.18 -67.53 -36.62
CA ASN A 138 -7.13 -68.02 -37.62
C ASN A 138 -6.49 -69.02 -38.61
N LEU A 139 -5.19 -68.88 -38.90
CA LEU A 139 -4.47 -69.81 -39.77
C LEU A 139 -4.14 -71.14 -39.09
N VAL A 140 -3.98 -71.16 -37.76
CA VAL A 140 -3.71 -72.38 -36.97
C VAL A 140 -5.01 -73.14 -36.61
N ALA A 141 -6.17 -72.49 -36.71
CA ALA A 141 -7.47 -73.10 -36.45
C ALA A 141 -8.06 -73.89 -37.65
N ILE A 142 -7.32 -73.99 -38.76
CA ILE A 142 -7.61 -74.79 -39.96
C ILE A 142 -6.69 -76.01 -39.97
#